data_AF-B1XUW4-F1
#
_entry.id   AF-B1XUW4-F1
#
_cell.length_a   1.000
_cell.length_b   1.000
_cell.length_c   1.000
_cell.angle_alpha   90.00
_cell.angle_beta   90.00
_cell.angle_gamma   90.00
#
_symmetry.space_group_name_H-M   'P 1'
#
loop_
_entity.id
_entity.type
_entity.pdbx_description
1 polymer ?
#
loop_
_entity_poly.entity_id
_entity_poly.type
_entity_poly.pdbx_seq_one_letter_code
_entity_poly.pdbx_strand_id
1 'polypeptide(L)'
;MSLIRDLADQIVAAHRNADLCIPIPTFSLNTPPPQIDNEAAVDQLVAIGGINQDSIHAVARSGVGSVAGVRAITQAKNPRDAVKHLKN
;
A
#
# COMPACT_ATOMS: atom_id res chain seq x y z
N MET A 1 17.18 -19.08 13.94
CA MET A 1 16.66 -18.51 12.68
C MET A 1 15.93 -17.24 13.05
N SER A 2 16.15 -16.12 12.35
CA SER A 2 15.66 -14.81 12.80
C SER A 2 14.24 -14.58 12.29
N LEU A 3 13.36 -14.05 13.13
CA LEU A 3 11.97 -13.67 12.82
C LEU A 3 11.77 -13.02 11.43
N ILE A 4 12.74 -12.20 11.00
CA ILE A 4 12.75 -11.49 9.71
C ILE A 4 12.86 -12.45 8.51
N ARG A 5 13.66 -13.52 8.63
CA ARG A 5 13.83 -14.53 7.56
C ARG A 5 12.58 -15.38 7.43
N ASP A 6 12.04 -15.83 8.56
CA ASP A 6 10.84 -16.66 8.59
C ASP A 6 9.63 -15.90 8.02
N LEU A 7 9.52 -14.60 8.29
CA LEU A 7 8.49 -13.73 7.70
C LEU A 7 8.71 -13.52 6.19
N ALA A 8 9.95 -13.33 5.74
CA ALA A 8 10.24 -13.18 4.31
C ALA A 8 9.87 -14.44 3.52
N ASP A 9 10.16 -15.62 4.07
CA ASP A 9 9.81 -16.90 3.44
C ASP A 9 8.29 -17.09 3.34
N GLN A 10 7.54 -16.68 4.38
CA GLN A 10 6.07 -16.68 4.36
C GLN A 10 5.51 -15.76 3.29
N ILE A 11 6.07 -14.56 3.11
CA ILE A 11 5.65 -13.62 2.07
C ILE A 11 5.88 -14.19 0.67
N VAL A 12 7.03 -14.82 0.44
CA VAL A 12 7.36 -15.44 -0.86
C VAL A 12 6.44 -16.63 -1.15
N ALA A 13 6.14 -17.45 -0.13
CA ALA A 13 5.22 -18.58 -0.26
C ALA A 13 3.79 -18.12 -0.59
N ALA A 14 3.26 -17.12 0.12
CA ALA A 14 1.94 -16.55 -0.15
C ALA A 14 1.85 -15.94 -1.57
N HIS A 15 2.89 -15.23 -2.00
CA HIS A 15 2.97 -14.67 -3.35
C HIS A 15 2.93 -15.74 -4.44
N ARG A 16 3.64 -16.87 -4.25
CA ARG A 16 3.67 -17.98 -5.22
C ARG A 16 2.32 -18.68 -5.38
N ASN A 17 1.52 -18.72 -4.32
CA ASN A 17 0.22 -19.39 -4.31
C ASN A 17 -0.93 -18.46 -4.74
N ALA A 18 -0.64 -17.24 -5.20
CA ALA A 18 -1.63 -16.17 -5.43
C ALA A 18 -2.51 -15.86 -4.20
N ASP A 19 -2.07 -16.29 -3.01
CA ASP A 19 -2.74 -16.11 -1.72
C ASP A 19 -2.35 -14.74 -1.12
N LEU A 20 -2.38 -13.72 -1.99
CA LEU A 20 -2.13 -12.31 -1.65
C LEU A 20 -3.41 -11.61 -1.17
N CYS A 21 -4.54 -12.33 -1.21
CA CYS A 21 -5.80 -11.82 -0.70
C CYS A 21 -5.79 -11.98 0.83
N ILE A 22 -5.56 -10.89 1.54
CA ILE A 22 -5.94 -10.82 2.95
C ILE A 22 -7.44 -11.14 3.02
N PRO A 23 -7.87 -12.15 3.81
CA PRO A 23 -9.28 -12.47 3.93
C PRO A 23 -10.02 -11.22 4.41
N ILE A 24 -11.10 -10.87 3.72
CA ILE A 24 -11.93 -9.72 4.11
C ILE A 24 -12.51 -10.05 5.49
N PRO A 25 -12.27 -9.20 6.51
CA PRO A 25 -12.83 -9.44 7.83
C PRO A 25 -14.35 -9.53 7.76
N THR A 26 -14.90 -10.63 8.28
CA THR A 26 -16.34 -10.83 8.37
C THR A 26 -16.88 -10.11 9.59
N PHE A 27 -17.73 -9.12 9.37
CA PHE A 27 -18.43 -8.40 10.42
C PHE A 27 -19.86 -8.93 10.56
N SER A 28 -20.41 -8.88 11.77
CA SER A 28 -21.79 -9.28 12.05
C SER A 28 -22.50 -8.19 12.85
N LEU A 29 -23.83 -8.29 12.99
CA LEU A 29 -24.58 -7.37 13.87
C LEU A 29 -24.09 -7.43 15.33
N ASN A 30 -23.60 -8.59 15.77
CA ASN A 30 -23.07 -8.80 17.13
C ASN A 30 -21.59 -8.43 17.26
N THR A 31 -20.89 -8.25 16.13
CA THR A 31 -19.48 -7.84 16.04
C THR A 31 -19.31 -6.85 14.89
N PRO A 32 -19.77 -5.60 15.09
CA PRO A 32 -19.73 -4.58 14.04
C PRO A 32 -18.28 -4.23 13.67
N PRO A 33 -18.06 -3.69 12.46
CA PRO A 33 -16.76 -3.17 12.08
C PRO A 33 -16.27 -2.15 13.11
N PRO A 34 -14.96 -2.09 13.38
CA PRO A 34 -14.40 -1.05 14.23
C PRO A 34 -14.77 0.33 13.67
N GLN A 35 -15.17 1.24 14.53
CA GLN A 35 -15.39 2.63 14.14
C GLN A 35 -14.03 3.24 13.79
N ILE A 36 -13.92 3.76 12.57
CA ILE A 36 -12.75 4.52 12.14
C ILE A 36 -12.96 5.95 12.62
N ASP A 37 -12.15 6.38 13.58
CA ASP A 37 -12.08 7.77 13.98
C ASP A 37 -11.25 8.54 12.94
N ASN A 38 -11.95 9.35 12.13
CA ASN A 38 -11.35 10.17 11.08
C ASN A 38 -11.06 11.61 11.54
N GLU A 39 -11.26 11.97 12.81
CA GLU A 39 -11.10 13.35 13.29
C GLU A 39 -9.67 13.88 13.11
N ALA A 40 -8.66 13.01 13.18
CA ALA A 40 -7.27 13.37 12.89
C ALA A 40 -6.93 13.44 11.38
N ALA A 41 -7.81 12.92 10.51
CA ALA A 41 -7.60 12.76 9.08
C ALA A 41 -8.42 13.73 8.22
N VAL A 42 -9.13 14.69 8.85
CA VAL A 42 -10.18 15.53 8.25
C VAL A 42 -9.78 16.25 6.94
N ASP A 43 -8.49 16.40 6.62
CA ASP A 43 -8.05 17.01 5.35
C ASP A 43 -6.99 16.18 4.58
N GLN A 44 -6.74 14.93 4.98
CA GLN A 44 -5.67 14.12 4.40
C GLN A 44 -6.16 13.25 3.24
N LEU A 45 -6.17 13.81 2.03
CA LEU A 45 -6.48 13.07 0.81
C LEU A 45 -5.29 12.24 0.31
N VAL A 46 -5.45 10.93 0.22
CA VAL A 46 -4.41 10.01 -0.28
C VAL A 46 -4.85 9.39 -1.62
N ALA A 47 -4.05 9.54 -2.66
CA ALA A 47 -4.31 8.89 -3.95
C ALA A 47 -3.75 7.45 -3.96
N ILE A 48 -4.60 6.47 -4.28
CA ILE A 48 -4.24 5.04 -4.33
C ILE A 48 -4.82 4.41 -5.59
N GLY A 49 -4.02 3.55 -6.25
CA GLY A 49 -4.47 2.68 -7.35
C GLY A 49 -4.19 3.24 -8.75
N GLY A 50 -3.65 2.41 -9.64
CA GLY A 50 -3.37 2.78 -11.04
C GLY A 50 -2.21 3.77 -11.24
N ILE A 51 -1.54 4.19 -10.16
CA ILE A 51 -0.45 5.17 -10.21
C ILE A 51 0.86 4.47 -10.54
N ASN A 52 1.54 4.99 -11.56
CA ASN A 52 2.84 4.54 -12.03
C ASN A 52 3.86 5.70 -12.01
N GLN A 53 5.10 5.42 -12.40
CA GLN A 53 6.19 6.39 -12.34
C GLN A 53 5.93 7.64 -13.19
N ASP A 54 5.25 7.50 -14.33
CA ASP A 54 4.98 8.63 -15.23
C ASP A 54 3.84 9.53 -14.73
N SER A 55 2.87 8.94 -14.02
CA SER A 55 1.67 9.65 -13.54
C SER A 55 1.81 10.22 -12.13
N ILE A 56 2.79 9.78 -11.33
CA ILE A 56 2.89 10.18 -9.92
C ILE A 56 3.00 11.68 -9.72
N HIS A 57 3.77 12.40 -10.55
CA HIS A 57 3.91 13.85 -10.46
C HIS A 57 2.67 14.62 -10.92
N ALA A 58 1.85 14.01 -11.81
CA ALA A 58 0.57 14.59 -12.18
C ALA A 58 -0.44 14.43 -11.04
N VAL A 59 -0.47 13.25 -10.41
CA VAL A 59 -1.33 12.99 -9.24
C VAL A 59 -0.91 13.83 -8.04
N ALA A 60 0.39 13.97 -7.76
CA ALA A 60 0.87 14.84 -6.68
C ALA A 60 0.44 16.31 -6.85
N ARG A 61 0.20 16.76 -8.10
CA ARG A 61 -0.28 18.12 -8.39
C ARG A 61 -1.81 18.24 -8.44
N SER A 62 -2.55 17.14 -8.27
CA SER A 62 -4.02 17.16 -8.33
C SER A 62 -4.69 17.60 -7.03
N GLY A 63 -3.92 18.04 -6.03
CA GLY A 63 -4.42 18.47 -4.73
C GLY A 63 -4.53 17.34 -3.69
N VAL A 64 -3.98 16.16 -3.95
CA VAL A 64 -3.86 15.10 -2.92
C VAL A 64 -2.72 15.42 -1.96
N GLY A 65 -2.92 15.14 -0.67
CA GLY A 65 -1.91 15.34 0.37
C GLY A 65 -0.79 14.28 0.35
N SER A 66 -1.05 13.09 -0.21
CA SER A 66 -0.01 12.07 -0.45
C SER A 66 -0.42 11.04 -1.51
N VAL A 67 0.56 10.25 -1.99
CA VAL A 67 0.36 9.24 -3.03
C VAL A 67 0.91 7.88 -2.60
N ALA A 68 0.08 6.84 -2.66
CA ALA A 68 0.50 5.46 -2.39
C ALA A 68 0.99 4.76 -3.68
N GLY A 69 2.31 4.82 -3.92
CA GLY A 69 2.95 4.27 -5.13
C GLY A 69 3.30 2.78 -5.10
N VAL A 70 2.39 1.89 -4.65
CA VAL A 70 2.70 0.46 -4.44
C VAL A 70 3.23 -0.23 -5.70
N ARG A 71 2.54 -0.08 -6.84
CA ARG A 71 2.97 -0.69 -8.11
C ARG A 71 4.22 -0.01 -8.69
N ALA A 72 4.29 1.32 -8.59
CA ALA A 72 5.46 2.09 -9.03
C ALA A 72 6.76 1.66 -8.33
N ILE A 73 6.67 1.22 -7.06
CA ILE A 73 7.83 0.72 -6.30
C ILE A 73 8.06 -0.77 -6.54
N THR A 74 7.02 -1.60 -6.46
CA THR A 74 7.15 -3.07 -6.49
C THR A 74 7.44 -3.63 -7.89
N GLN A 75 7.07 -2.93 -8.96
CA GLN A 75 7.34 -3.34 -10.35
C GLN A 75 8.54 -2.61 -10.96
N ALA A 76 9.21 -1.74 -10.22
CA ALA A 76 10.44 -1.11 -10.70
C ALA A 76 11.58 -2.12 -10.77
N LYS A 77 12.45 -1.97 -11.78
CA LYS A 77 13.66 -2.79 -11.93
C LYS A 77 14.57 -2.72 -10.71
N ASN A 78 14.58 -1.58 -10.02
CA ASN A 78 15.25 -1.40 -8.73
C ASN A 78 14.37 -0.60 -7.75
N PRO A 79 13.66 -1.27 -6.82
CA PRO A 79 12.69 -0.63 -5.92
C PRO A 79 13.28 0.49 -5.05
N ARG A 80 14.56 0.38 -4.64
CA ARG A 80 15.22 1.40 -3.82
C ARG A 80 15.47 2.69 -4.60
N ASP A 81 15.81 2.58 -5.87
CA ASP A 81 16.02 3.75 -6.72
C ASP A 81 14.68 4.37 -7.11
N ALA A 82 13.65 3.54 -7.32
CA ALA A 82 12.28 4.04 -7.50
C ALA A 82 11.85 4.92 -6.32
N VAL A 83 12.01 4.47 -5.06
CA VAL A 83 11.67 5.30 -3.88
C VAL A 83 12.42 6.63 -3.86
N LYS A 84 13.68 6.68 -4.29
CA LYS A 84 14.44 7.94 -4.39
C LYS A 84 13.86 8.86 -5.47
N HIS A 85 13.52 8.30 -6.63
CA HIS A 85 12.91 9.05 -7.72
C HIS A 85 11.51 9.58 -7.37
N LEU A 86 10.75 8.90 -6.51
CA LEU A 86 9.42 9.36 -6.08
C LEU A 86 9.48 10.44 -4.98
N LYS A 87 10.64 10.60 -4.33
CA LYS A 87 10.85 11.62 -3.28
C LYS A 87 11.37 12.95 -3.80
N ASN A 88 11.90 12.97 -5.03
CA ASN A 88 12.48 14.14 -5.69
C ASN A 88 11.47 14.80 -6.63
#